data_AF-A0A815Q9U2-F1
#
_entry.id   AF-A0A815Q9U2-F1
#
_cell.length_a   1.000
_cell.length_b   1.000
_cell.length_c   1.000
_cell.angle_alpha   90.00
_cell.angle_beta   90.00
_cell.angle_gamma   90.00
#
_symmetry.space_group_name_H-M   'P 1'
#
loop_
_entity.id
_entity.type
_entity.pdbx_description
1 polymer ?
#
loop_
_entity_poly.entity_id
_entity_poly.type
_entity_poly.pdbx_seq_one_letter_code
_entity_poly.pdbx_strand_id
1 'polypeptide(L)'
;MNIRSILGDLYNQSFDSSWCIFSGYLALIALTLFYMNFLNQAFYRLIRIAYYQNRRFQSLKLYIILPFIEIIILTCILLCFVIPLNGVIYLPNDHFCYPTLTNIPCILSEAVIVYLCPLCCISFIYIHITRFIHQQRNIQTLKIKQRQLRDLLITRRILIIVSLLLILGIPALVLIFMFIITGEEHPLLYRIGLFPVSVSQTGLSVALLFSIRQLKNTVLNLRTKKTVTPVNRAVQMRTITGTQ
;
A
#
# COMPACT_ATOMS: atom_id res chain seq x y z
N MET A 1 10.76 11.14 -8.85
CA MET A 1 11.30 12.49 -9.08
C MET A 1 10.14 13.41 -9.38
N ASN A 2 9.99 14.53 -8.66
CA ASN A 2 8.85 15.43 -8.80
C ASN A 2 9.08 16.38 -9.99
N ILE A 3 8.10 16.53 -10.89
CA ILE A 3 8.16 17.45 -12.04
C ILE A 3 8.41 18.89 -11.57
N ARG A 4 7.86 19.28 -10.41
CA ARG A 4 8.05 20.63 -9.85
C ARG A 4 9.50 20.93 -9.49
N SER A 5 10.23 19.97 -8.92
CA SER A 5 11.66 20.16 -8.61
C SER A 5 12.49 20.29 -9.89
N ILE A 6 12.16 19.53 -10.95
CA ILE A 6 12.86 19.64 -12.25
C ILE A 6 12.60 21.01 -12.89
N LEU A 7 11.34 21.47 -12.87
CA LEU A 7 10.99 22.79 -13.40
C LEU A 7 11.60 23.93 -12.57
N GLY A 8 11.66 23.77 -11.24
CA GLY A 8 12.33 24.70 -10.34
C GLY A 8 13.82 24.83 -10.65
N ASP A 9 14.52 23.70 -10.77
CA ASP A 9 15.95 23.66 -11.09
C ASP A 9 16.25 24.27 -12.49
N LEU A 10 15.37 24.05 -13.48
CA LEU A 10 15.58 24.52 -14.85
C LEU A 10 15.24 26.00 -15.06
N TYR A 11 14.19 26.51 -14.40
CA TYR A 11 13.67 27.85 -14.65
C TYR A 11 13.83 28.80 -13.45
N ASN A 12 14.44 28.35 -12.36
CA ASN A 12 14.59 29.07 -11.10
C ASN A 12 13.26 29.67 -10.58
N GLN A 13 12.17 28.93 -10.78
CA GLN A 13 10.82 29.38 -10.44
C GLN A 13 10.46 28.95 -9.01
N SER A 14 9.98 29.89 -8.20
CA SER A 14 9.42 29.58 -6.88
C SER A 14 7.97 29.09 -7.02
N PHE A 15 7.65 28.02 -6.30
CA PHE A 15 6.30 27.44 -6.23
C PHE A 15 5.66 27.64 -4.86
N ASP A 16 6.13 28.63 -4.10
CA ASP A 16 5.62 28.97 -2.78
C ASP A 16 4.17 29.45 -2.90
N SER A 17 3.25 28.56 -2.57
CA SER A 17 1.82 28.76 -2.74
C SER A 17 1.07 27.89 -1.76
N SER A 18 -0.10 28.34 -1.32
CA SER A 18 -0.99 27.53 -0.46
C SER A 18 -1.33 26.18 -1.10
N TRP A 19 -1.35 26.11 -2.43
CA TRP A 19 -1.55 24.86 -3.17
C TRP A 19 -0.38 23.87 -3.01
N CYS A 20 0.85 24.36 -2.93
CA CYS A 20 2.02 23.53 -2.65
C CYS A 20 1.94 22.92 -1.25
N ILE A 21 1.64 23.74 -0.25
CA ILE A 21 1.47 23.28 1.14
C ILE A 21 0.34 22.25 1.24
N PHE A 22 -0.83 22.55 0.65
CA PHE A 22 -1.96 21.62 0.59
C PHE A 22 -1.59 20.29 -0.08
N SER A 23 -0.83 20.34 -1.18
CA SER A 23 -0.34 19.14 -1.86
C SER A 23 0.61 18.32 -0.97
N GLY A 24 1.42 18.96 -0.12
CA GLY A 24 2.28 18.28 0.85
C GLY A 24 1.47 17.51 1.90
N TYR A 25 0.44 18.14 2.47
CA TYR A 25 -0.50 17.46 3.36
C TYR A 25 -1.22 16.30 2.69
N LEU A 26 -1.67 16.48 1.43
CA LEU A 26 -2.33 15.41 0.68
C LEU A 26 -1.39 14.22 0.46
N ALA A 27 -0.11 14.46 0.20
CA ALA A 27 0.89 13.40 0.06
C ALA A 27 1.07 12.60 1.37
N LEU A 28 1.07 13.27 2.53
CA LEU A 28 1.13 12.62 3.85
C LEU A 28 -0.11 11.75 4.11
N ILE A 29 -1.30 12.26 3.79
CA ILE A 29 -2.54 11.49 3.90
C ILE A 29 -2.46 10.27 2.98
N ALA A 30 -2.06 10.44 1.72
CA ALA A 30 -1.94 9.33 0.78
C ALA A 30 -0.95 8.24 1.25
N LEU A 31 0.19 8.65 1.81
CA LEU A 31 1.16 7.73 2.42
C LEU A 31 0.57 6.95 3.60
N THR A 32 -0.16 7.66 4.46
CA THR A 32 -0.82 7.08 5.64
C THR A 32 -1.90 6.07 5.23
N LEU A 33 -2.73 6.41 4.24
CA LEU A 33 -3.73 5.51 3.66
C LEU A 33 -3.08 4.24 3.10
N PHE A 34 -1.93 4.39 2.44
CA PHE A 34 -1.20 3.26 1.89
C PHE A 34 -0.74 2.29 2.99
N TYR A 35 -0.16 2.76 4.09
CA TYR A 35 0.22 1.91 5.22
C TYR A 35 -0.99 1.25 5.90
N MET A 36 -2.08 2.00 6.10
CA MET A 36 -3.29 1.45 6.71
C MET A 36 -4.01 0.41 5.86
N ASN A 37 -3.84 0.43 4.54
CA ASN A 37 -4.34 -0.65 3.69
C ASN A 37 -3.68 -2.00 4.05
N PHE A 38 -2.42 -2.03 4.45
CA PHE A 38 -1.77 -3.27 4.91
C PHE A 38 -2.31 -3.74 6.26
N LEU A 39 -2.54 -2.80 7.18
CA LEU A 39 -3.13 -3.11 8.48
C LEU A 39 -4.54 -3.69 8.32
N ASN A 40 -5.37 -3.05 7.50
CA ASN A 40 -6.70 -3.55 7.14
C ASN A 40 -6.65 -4.96 6.55
N GLN A 41 -5.73 -5.20 5.60
CA GLN A 41 -5.54 -6.54 5.03
C GLN A 41 -5.14 -7.59 6.09
N ALA A 42 -4.29 -7.24 7.05
CA ALA A 42 -3.92 -8.13 8.15
C ALA A 42 -5.12 -8.38 9.07
N PHE A 43 -5.87 -7.33 9.42
CA PHE A 43 -7.04 -7.42 10.30
C PHE A 43 -8.16 -8.28 9.68
N TYR A 44 -8.43 -8.14 8.38
CA TYR A 44 -9.39 -8.99 7.69
C TYR A 44 -8.99 -10.47 7.70
N ARG A 45 -7.69 -10.76 7.60
CA ARG A 45 -7.18 -12.13 7.73
C ARG A 45 -7.37 -12.65 9.15
N LEU A 46 -7.13 -11.82 10.16
CA LEU A 46 -7.36 -12.20 11.55
C LEU A 46 -8.81 -12.60 11.78
N ILE A 47 -9.77 -11.76 11.37
CA ILE A 47 -11.20 -12.07 11.50
C ILE A 47 -11.54 -13.38 10.79
N ARG A 48 -11.09 -13.53 9.54
CA ARG A 48 -11.42 -14.71 8.74
C ARG A 48 -10.81 -16.00 9.27
N ILE A 49 -9.61 -15.96 9.85
CA ILE A 49 -8.90 -17.16 10.31
C ILE A 49 -9.25 -17.48 11.77
N ALA A 50 -9.12 -16.51 12.67
CA ALA A 50 -9.30 -16.71 14.10
C ALA A 50 -10.79 -16.70 14.52
N TYR A 51 -11.60 -15.84 13.90
CA TYR A 51 -13.01 -15.63 14.26
C TYR A 51 -13.99 -16.21 13.23
N TYR A 52 -13.62 -17.31 12.58
CA TYR A 52 -14.41 -17.89 11.48
C TYR A 52 -15.82 -18.34 11.90
N GLN A 53 -16.05 -18.61 13.19
CA GLN A 53 -17.35 -19.05 13.71
C GLN A 53 -18.32 -17.87 13.96
N ASN A 54 -17.79 -16.67 14.20
CA ASN A 54 -18.61 -15.53 14.59
C ASN A 54 -19.16 -14.78 13.36
N ARG A 55 -20.41 -15.09 13.01
CA ARG A 55 -21.10 -14.54 11.82
C ARG A 55 -21.20 -13.01 11.81
N ARG A 56 -21.23 -12.36 12.98
CA ARG A 56 -21.30 -10.89 13.12
C ARG A 56 -20.08 -10.19 12.49
N PHE A 57 -18.88 -10.72 12.74
CA PHE A 57 -17.63 -10.15 12.20
C PHE A 57 -17.42 -10.44 10.71
N GLN A 58 -18.24 -11.33 10.12
CA GLN A 58 -18.18 -11.66 8.69
C GLN A 58 -19.13 -10.81 7.84
N SER A 59 -19.82 -9.84 8.42
CA SER A 59 -20.75 -8.99 7.68
C SER A 59 -20.00 -8.05 6.73
N LEU A 60 -20.37 -8.04 5.44
CA LEU A 60 -19.77 -7.19 4.42
C LEU A 60 -19.86 -5.69 4.78
N LYS A 61 -20.92 -5.29 5.50
CA LYS A 61 -21.09 -3.94 6.03
C LYS A 61 -19.93 -3.54 6.96
N LEU A 62 -19.50 -4.43 7.85
CA LEU A 62 -18.39 -4.17 8.77
C LEU A 62 -17.07 -4.03 8.00
N TYR A 63 -16.84 -4.84 6.96
CA TYR A 63 -15.66 -4.72 6.11
C TYR A 63 -15.60 -3.38 5.37
N ILE A 64 -16.73 -2.80 4.98
CA ILE A 64 -16.76 -1.50 4.31
C ILE A 64 -16.62 -0.36 5.33
N ILE A 65 -17.39 -0.39 6.41
CA ILE A 65 -17.46 0.70 7.38
C ILE A 65 -16.14 0.88 8.14
N LEU A 66 -15.48 -0.23 8.52
CA LEU A 66 -14.31 -0.16 9.39
C LEU A 66 -13.12 0.60 8.78
N PRO A 67 -12.70 0.35 7.51
CA PRO A 67 -11.68 1.17 6.86
C PRO A 67 -12.06 2.64 6.77
N PHE A 68 -13.32 2.98 6.49
CA PHE A 68 -13.73 4.39 6.43
C PHE A 68 -13.57 5.07 7.78
N ILE A 69 -13.98 4.41 8.86
CA ILE A 69 -13.81 4.92 10.23
C ILE A 69 -12.33 5.07 10.56
N GLU A 70 -11.52 4.05 10.28
CA GLU A 70 -10.07 4.08 10.53
C GLU A 70 -9.38 5.21 9.76
N ILE A 71 -9.72 5.37 8.48
CA ILE A 71 -9.19 6.43 7.63
C ILE A 71 -9.53 7.80 8.22
N ILE A 72 -10.80 8.03 8.60
CA ILE A 72 -11.23 9.31 9.17
C ILE A 72 -10.51 9.58 10.48
N ILE A 73 -10.55 8.64 11.42
CA ILE A 73 -9.95 8.81 12.75
C ILE A 73 -8.45 9.09 12.62
N LEU A 74 -7.74 8.28 11.84
CA LEU A 74 -6.30 8.40 11.76
C LEU A 74 -5.85 9.62 10.96
N THR A 75 -6.59 9.99 9.90
CA THR A 75 -6.32 11.24 9.16
C THR A 75 -6.56 12.44 10.06
N CYS A 76 -7.64 12.42 10.87
CA CYS A 76 -7.88 13.46 11.87
C CYS A 76 -6.75 13.52 12.90
N ILE A 77 -6.32 12.40 13.46
CA ILE A 77 -5.20 12.34 14.41
C ILE A 77 -3.93 12.91 13.76
N LEU A 78 -3.56 12.46 12.57
CA LEU A 78 -2.39 12.94 11.84
C LEU A 78 -2.45 14.46 11.64
N LEU A 79 -3.56 14.97 11.10
CA LEU A 79 -3.71 16.40 10.83
C LEU A 79 -3.74 17.24 12.12
N CYS A 80 -4.31 16.72 13.21
CA CYS A 80 -4.29 17.38 14.51
C CYS A 80 -2.87 17.57 15.06
N PHE A 81 -1.91 16.70 14.71
CA PHE A 81 -0.51 16.86 15.11
C PHE A 81 0.28 17.69 14.10
N VAL A 82 0.12 17.45 12.80
CA VAL A 82 0.97 18.05 11.76
C VAL A 82 0.60 19.52 11.48
N ILE A 83 -0.69 19.88 11.46
CA ILE A 83 -1.11 21.24 11.12
C ILE A 83 -0.62 22.28 12.16
N PRO A 84 -0.85 22.10 13.48
CA PRO A 84 -0.44 23.11 14.46
C PRO A 84 1.07 23.32 14.55
N LEU A 85 1.85 22.31 14.16
CA LEU A 85 3.32 22.34 14.18
C LEU A 85 3.92 22.97 12.92
N ASN A 86 3.10 23.50 11.99
CA ASN A 86 3.56 23.89 10.66
C ASN A 86 4.41 22.80 10.02
N GLY A 87 3.92 21.55 10.10
CA GLY A 87 4.69 20.38 9.73
C GLY A 87 5.20 20.45 8.30
N VAL A 88 4.38 20.93 7.37
CA VAL A 88 4.71 21.10 5.95
C VAL A 88 5.10 22.54 5.65
N ILE A 89 6.31 22.74 5.13
CA ILE A 89 6.80 24.04 4.66
C ILE A 89 7.28 23.95 3.21
N TYR A 90 7.43 25.09 2.55
CA TYR A 90 8.09 25.18 1.25
C TYR A 90 9.62 25.14 1.43
N LEU A 91 10.30 24.22 0.76
CA LEU A 91 11.75 24.14 0.75
C LEU A 91 12.29 24.89 -0.47
N PRO A 92 12.96 26.04 -0.30
CA PRO A 92 13.40 26.87 -1.41
C PRO A 92 14.48 26.19 -2.26
N ASN A 93 15.36 25.39 -1.64
CA ASN A 93 16.47 24.72 -2.33
C ASN A 93 16.02 23.56 -3.24
N ASP A 94 14.82 23.03 -3.03
CA ASP A 94 14.32 21.86 -3.76
C ASP A 94 12.99 22.12 -4.51
N HIS A 95 12.46 23.34 -4.41
CA HIS A 95 11.26 23.83 -5.09
C HIS A 95 9.99 22.99 -4.87
N PHE A 96 9.81 22.41 -3.67
CA PHE A 96 8.62 21.63 -3.32
C PHE A 96 8.24 21.77 -1.84
N CYS A 97 7.02 21.34 -1.46
CA CYS A 97 6.53 21.40 -0.09
C CYS A 97 6.52 20.03 0.56
N TYR A 98 7.08 19.93 1.75
CA TYR A 98 7.24 18.68 2.48
C TYR A 98 7.43 18.93 3.98
N PRO A 99 7.28 17.89 4.82
CA PRO A 99 7.72 17.98 6.19
C PRO A 99 9.17 18.44 6.34
N THR A 100 9.37 19.52 7.08
CA THR A 100 10.74 19.96 7.41
C THR A 100 11.37 19.02 8.41
N LEU A 101 12.66 18.71 8.20
CA LEU A 101 13.41 17.90 9.16
C LEU A 101 13.72 18.64 10.46
N THR A 102 13.65 19.97 10.46
CA THR A 102 13.88 20.79 11.65
C THR A 102 12.82 20.59 12.73
N ASN A 103 11.59 20.24 12.35
CA ASN A 103 10.47 20.01 13.26
C ASN A 103 10.48 18.57 13.78
N ILE A 104 11.45 18.26 14.65
CA ILE A 104 11.63 16.93 15.26
C ILE A 104 10.31 16.34 15.84
N PRO A 105 9.46 17.10 16.57
CA PRO A 105 8.21 16.55 17.09
C PRO A 105 7.24 16.10 15.98
N CYS A 106 7.20 16.81 14.85
CA CYS A 106 6.36 16.47 13.70
C CYS A 106 6.85 15.16 13.06
N ILE A 107 8.16 15.01 12.88
CA ILE A 107 8.76 13.82 12.26
C ILE A 107 8.59 12.60 13.16
N LEU A 108 8.80 12.76 14.47
CA LEU A 108 8.64 11.66 15.43
C LEU A 108 7.18 11.21 15.49
N SER A 109 6.23 12.15 15.53
CA SER A 109 4.81 11.81 15.52
C SER A 109 4.39 11.13 14.21
N GLU A 110 4.87 11.61 13.06
CA GLU A 110 4.65 10.96 11.76
C GLU A 110 5.26 9.55 11.73
N ALA A 111 6.51 9.39 12.15
CA ALA A 111 7.18 8.08 12.20
C ALA A 111 6.43 7.09 13.09
N VAL A 112 5.92 7.54 14.24
CA VAL A 112 5.15 6.69 15.15
C VAL A 112 3.79 6.32 14.56
N ILE A 113 3.03 7.31 14.07
CA ILE A 113 1.64 7.12 13.61
C ILE A 113 1.60 6.37 12.27
N VAL A 114 2.46 6.73 11.32
CA VAL A 114 2.43 6.22 9.94
C VAL A 114 3.20 4.90 9.81
N TYR A 115 4.28 4.72 10.56
CA TYR A 115 5.14 3.54 10.41
C TYR A 115 5.06 2.61 11.63
N LEU A 116 5.52 3.05 12.80
CA LEU A 116 5.73 2.16 13.94
C LEU A 116 4.43 1.51 14.43
N CYS A 117 3.36 2.29 14.57
CA CYS A 117 2.07 1.79 15.04
C CYS A 117 1.46 0.75 14.08
N PRO A 118 1.32 1.03 12.75
CA PRO A 118 0.84 0.02 11.80
C PRO A 118 1.71 -1.23 11.76
N LEU A 119 3.04 -1.09 11.80
CA LEU A 119 3.97 -2.22 11.80
C LEU A 119 3.83 -3.10 13.04
N CYS A 120 3.74 -2.51 14.23
CA CYS A 120 3.53 -3.22 15.48
C CYS A 120 2.19 -3.96 15.46
N CYS A 121 1.12 -3.30 15.02
CA CYS A 121 -0.21 -3.90 14.89
C CYS A 121 -0.23 -5.07 13.90
N ILE A 122 0.36 -4.91 12.70
CA ILE A 122 0.50 -5.96 11.70
C ILE A 122 1.27 -7.15 12.26
N SER A 123 2.40 -6.90 12.93
CA SER A 123 3.25 -7.93 13.53
C SER A 123 2.50 -8.71 14.60
N PHE A 124 1.81 -8.00 15.50
CA PHE A 124 0.98 -8.60 16.54
C PHE A 124 -0.13 -9.48 15.96
N ILE A 125 -0.84 -8.98 14.94
CA ILE A 125 -1.89 -9.74 14.24
C ILE A 125 -1.32 -11.04 13.65
N TYR A 126 -0.17 -10.98 12.97
CA TYR A 126 0.42 -12.17 12.36
C TYR A 126 0.98 -13.16 13.37
N ILE A 127 1.55 -12.70 14.49
CA ILE A 127 1.94 -13.56 15.61
C ILE A 127 0.70 -14.29 16.15
N HIS A 128 -0.41 -13.57 16.35
CA HIS A 128 -1.66 -14.14 16.83
C HIS A 128 -2.24 -15.19 15.86
N ILE A 129 -2.30 -14.88 14.55
CA ILE A 129 -2.74 -15.82 13.51
C ILE A 129 -1.88 -17.09 13.53
N THR A 130 -0.56 -16.94 13.62
CA THR A 130 0.38 -18.06 13.60
C THR A 130 0.20 -18.96 14.83
N ARG A 131 0.07 -18.36 16.02
CA ARG A 131 -0.22 -19.10 17.26
C ARG A 131 -1.54 -19.85 17.17
N PHE A 132 -2.60 -19.21 16.68
CA PHE A 132 -3.91 -19.82 16.50
C PHE A 132 -3.88 -21.02 15.55
N ILE A 133 -3.21 -20.90 14.40
CA ILE A 133 -3.07 -22.01 13.45
C ILE A 133 -2.28 -23.17 14.06
N HIS A 134 -1.21 -22.87 14.80
CA HIS A 134 -0.40 -23.91 15.44
C HIS A 134 -1.22 -24.71 16.47
N GLN A 135 -2.04 -24.03 17.27
CA GLN A 135 -2.92 -24.67 18.25
C GLN A 135 -3.99 -25.56 17.59
N GLN A 136 -4.53 -25.17 16.43
CA GLN A 136 -5.58 -25.94 15.75
C GLN A 136 -5.08 -27.02 14.78
N ARG A 137 -3.76 -27.19 14.61
CA ARG A 137 -3.17 -28.07 13.58
C ARG A 137 -3.68 -29.52 13.62
N ASN A 138 -3.98 -30.06 14.80
CA ASN A 138 -4.35 -31.46 14.98
C ASN A 138 -5.85 -31.74 14.84
N ILE A 139 -6.70 -30.70 14.91
CA ILE A 139 -8.17 -30.86 14.97
C ILE A 139 -8.83 -30.62 13.60
N GLN A 140 -8.07 -30.11 12.63
CA GLN A 140 -8.64 -29.63 11.37
C GLN A 140 -8.70 -30.66 10.25
N THR A 141 -9.79 -30.61 9.48
CA THR A 141 -9.98 -31.42 8.27
C THR A 141 -9.00 -31.03 7.15
N LEU A 142 -8.69 -31.98 6.26
CA LEU A 142 -7.78 -31.77 5.12
C LEU A 142 -8.18 -30.55 4.24
N LYS A 143 -9.48 -30.31 4.04
CA LYS A 143 -9.99 -29.16 3.26
C LYS A 143 -9.67 -27.82 3.94
N ILE A 144 -9.82 -27.74 5.26
CA ILE A 144 -9.50 -26.53 6.05
C ILE A 144 -7.99 -26.30 6.02
N LYS A 145 -7.20 -27.36 6.20
CA LYS A 145 -5.73 -27.32 6.15
C LYS A 145 -5.21 -26.76 4.80
N GLN A 146 -5.78 -27.21 3.67
CA GLN A 146 -5.42 -26.67 2.35
C GLN A 146 -5.78 -25.18 2.20
N ARG A 147 -6.91 -24.74 2.74
CA ARG A 147 -7.32 -23.32 2.73
C ARG A 147 -6.35 -22.47 3.57
N GLN A 148 -5.99 -22.96 4.76
CA GLN A 148 -5.03 -22.29 5.63
C GLN A 148 -3.63 -22.20 5.02
N LEU A 149 -3.13 -23.26 4.38
CA LEU A 149 -1.83 -23.22 3.68
C LEU A 149 -1.80 -22.15 2.59
N ARG A 150 -2.89 -21.98 1.85
CA ARG A 150 -3.02 -20.90 0.87
C ARG A 150 -3.04 -19.52 1.54
N ASP A 151 -3.80 -19.36 2.62
CA ASP A 151 -3.86 -18.08 3.34
C ASP A 151 -2.49 -17.74 3.96
N LEU A 152 -1.75 -18.73 4.48
CA LEU A 152 -0.36 -18.63 4.97
C LEU A 152 0.62 -18.25 3.85
N LEU A 153 0.52 -18.85 2.67
CA LEU A 153 1.37 -18.48 1.52
C LEU A 153 1.17 -17.02 1.13
N ILE A 154 -0.08 -16.53 1.14
CA ILE A 154 -0.35 -15.12 0.84
C ILE A 154 0.16 -14.24 1.99
N THR A 155 -0.01 -14.66 3.24
CA THR A 155 0.55 -13.95 4.41
C THR A 155 2.08 -13.84 4.33
N ARG A 156 2.78 -14.93 3.98
CA ARG A 156 4.24 -14.92 3.78
C ARG A 156 4.65 -13.90 2.71
N ARG A 157 3.90 -13.81 1.61
CA ARG A 157 4.15 -12.80 0.57
C ARG A 157 3.97 -11.37 1.10
N ILE A 158 2.90 -11.11 1.85
CA ILE A 158 2.67 -9.79 2.45
C ILE A 158 3.80 -9.44 3.43
N LEU A 159 4.21 -10.38 4.28
CA LEU A 159 5.35 -10.17 5.18
C LEU A 159 6.64 -9.87 4.42
N ILE A 160 6.94 -10.61 3.35
CA ILE A 160 8.10 -10.31 2.49
C ILE A 160 8.00 -8.88 1.92
N ILE A 161 6.83 -8.48 1.44
CA ILE A 161 6.62 -7.13 0.90
C ILE A 161 6.81 -6.08 2.00
N VAL A 162 6.20 -6.26 3.17
CA VAL A 162 6.37 -5.34 4.31
C VAL A 162 7.84 -5.26 4.74
N SER A 163 8.55 -6.39 4.82
CA SER A 163 9.99 -6.41 5.10
C SER A 163 10.82 -5.70 4.03
N LEU A 164 10.48 -5.85 2.76
CA LEU A 164 11.13 -5.11 1.68
C LEU A 164 10.85 -3.61 1.79
N LEU A 165 9.64 -3.19 2.15
CA LEU A 165 9.32 -1.79 2.42
C LEU A 165 10.15 -1.22 3.57
N LEU A 166 10.32 -1.99 4.65
CA LEU A 166 11.17 -1.60 5.77
C LEU A 166 12.61 -1.38 5.33
N ILE A 167 13.19 -2.35 4.61
CA ILE A 167 14.57 -2.26 4.10
C ILE A 167 14.72 -1.06 3.18
N LEU A 168 13.73 -0.80 2.32
CA LEU A 168 13.73 0.34 1.40
C LEU A 168 13.57 1.69 2.11
N GLY A 169 13.02 1.70 3.33
CA GLY A 169 12.94 2.88 4.20
C GLY A 169 14.21 3.13 5.02
N ILE A 170 15.13 2.16 5.14
CA ILE A 170 16.38 2.31 5.90
C ILE A 170 17.21 3.51 5.41
N PRO A 171 17.42 3.74 4.09
CA PRO A 171 18.17 4.90 3.62
C PRO A 171 17.59 6.24 4.12
N ALA A 172 16.26 6.37 4.17
CA ALA A 172 15.62 7.56 4.70
C ALA A 172 15.89 7.73 6.20
N LEU A 173 15.82 6.64 6.97
CA LEU A 173 16.17 6.66 8.40
C LEU A 173 17.63 7.05 8.61
N VAL A 174 18.56 6.50 7.83
CA VAL A 174 20.00 6.83 7.91
C VAL A 174 20.23 8.31 7.65
N LEU A 175 19.55 8.89 6.66
CA LEU A 175 19.67 10.32 6.36
C LEU A 175 19.06 11.20 7.47
N ILE A 176 17.95 10.77 8.09
CA ILE A 176 17.39 11.45 9.27
C ILE A 176 18.39 11.39 10.45
N PHE A 177 18.99 10.23 10.71
CA PHE A 177 20.03 10.11 11.74
C PHE A 177 21.25 10.97 11.44
N MET A 178 21.68 11.04 10.18
CA MET A 178 22.77 11.91 9.74
C MET A 178 22.42 13.39 9.97
N PHE A 179 21.20 13.81 9.66
CA PHE A 179 20.71 15.15 9.95
C PHE A 179 20.72 15.45 11.46
N ILE A 180 20.28 14.52 12.30
CA ILE A 180 20.30 14.70 13.76
C ILE A 180 21.74 14.90 14.30
N ILE A 181 22.73 14.22 13.70
CA ILE A 181 24.14 14.31 14.11
C ILE A 181 24.82 15.57 13.57
N THR A 182 24.61 15.89 12.29
CA THR A 182 25.32 16.96 11.59
C THR A 182 24.63 18.32 11.71
N GLY A 183 23.31 18.33 11.91
CA GLY A 183 22.49 19.54 11.86
C GLY A 183 22.25 20.08 10.44
N GLU A 184 22.75 19.40 9.39
CA GLU A 184 22.67 19.86 8.01
C GLU A 184 21.74 19.00 7.16
N GLU A 185 20.84 19.65 6.40
CA GLU A 185 19.90 18.99 5.50
C GLU A 185 20.60 18.59 4.19
N HIS A 186 20.74 17.29 3.94
CA HIS A 186 21.26 16.82 2.66
C HIS A 186 20.20 16.94 1.55
N PRO A 187 20.48 17.59 0.41
CA PRO A 187 19.51 17.80 -0.68
C PRO A 187 19.05 16.48 -1.32
N LEU A 188 19.85 15.41 -1.20
CA LEU A 188 19.51 14.09 -1.71
C LEU A 188 18.37 13.42 -0.94
N LEU A 189 18.16 13.76 0.33
CA LEU A 189 17.10 13.20 1.15
C LEU A 189 15.74 13.36 0.49
N TYR A 190 15.45 14.58 0.07
CA TYR A 190 14.17 14.98 -0.47
C TYR A 190 13.95 14.47 -1.89
N ARG A 191 15.01 14.40 -2.70
CA ARG A 191 14.95 13.92 -4.08
C ARG A 191 14.79 12.40 -4.17
N ILE A 192 15.48 11.66 -3.30
CA ILE A 192 15.53 10.19 -3.32
C ILE A 192 14.44 9.58 -2.43
N GLY A 193 14.07 10.21 -1.31
CA GLY A 193 13.17 9.61 -0.30
C GLY A 193 11.80 9.15 -0.83
N LEU A 194 11.25 9.85 -1.82
CA LEU A 194 9.97 9.51 -2.44
C LEU A 194 10.03 8.34 -3.45
N PHE A 195 11.23 8.02 -3.95
CA PHE A 195 11.41 6.96 -4.94
C PHE A 195 11.13 5.56 -4.37
N PRO A 196 11.70 5.16 -3.22
CA PRO A 196 11.30 3.99 -2.45
C PRO A 196 9.80 3.76 -2.36
N VAL A 197 9.07 4.77 -1.89
CA VAL A 197 7.63 4.71 -1.67
C VAL A 197 6.90 4.39 -2.98
N SER A 198 7.24 5.11 -4.06
CA SER A 198 6.61 4.94 -5.38
C SER A 198 6.85 3.55 -5.98
N VAL A 199 8.09 3.05 -5.88
CA VAL A 199 8.47 1.70 -6.33
C VAL A 199 7.74 0.64 -5.50
N SER A 200 7.67 0.83 -4.18
CA SER A 200 6.99 -0.11 -3.29
C SER A 200 5.49 -0.19 -3.56
N GLN A 201 4.84 0.94 -3.86
CA GLN A 201 3.42 1.00 -4.18
C GLN A 201 3.13 0.26 -5.49
N THR A 202 3.95 0.50 -6.52
CA THR A 202 3.78 -0.18 -7.82
C THR A 202 4.06 -1.67 -7.69
N GLY A 203 5.12 -2.05 -6.96
CA GLY A 203 5.45 -3.44 -6.65
C GLY A 203 4.32 -4.15 -5.90
N LEU A 204 3.68 -3.47 -4.95
CA LEU A 204 2.53 -4.01 -4.21
C LEU A 204 1.33 -4.23 -5.14
N SER A 205 0.95 -3.24 -5.93
CA SER A 205 -0.17 -3.36 -6.87
C SER A 205 0.03 -4.55 -7.81
N VAL A 206 1.25 -4.71 -8.34
CA VAL A 206 1.62 -5.86 -9.17
C VAL A 206 1.55 -7.18 -8.39
N ALA A 207 2.10 -7.22 -7.17
CA ALA A 207 2.07 -8.41 -6.33
C ALA A 207 0.65 -8.85 -5.94
N LEU A 208 -0.27 -7.90 -5.73
CA LEU A 208 -1.68 -8.15 -5.47
C LEU A 208 -2.38 -8.72 -6.70
N LEU A 209 -2.15 -8.14 -7.89
CA LEU A 209 -2.67 -8.67 -9.16
C LEU A 209 -2.26 -10.14 -9.37
N PHE A 210 -1.01 -10.50 -9.06
CA PHE A 210 -0.52 -11.87 -9.20
C PHE A 210 -0.95 -12.81 -8.06
N SER A 211 -1.28 -12.29 -6.88
CA SER A 211 -1.66 -13.11 -5.72
C SER A 211 -3.13 -13.52 -5.74
N ILE A 212 -4.01 -12.71 -6.37
CA ILE A 212 -5.43 -13.04 -6.51
C ILE A 212 -5.61 -13.99 -7.70
N ARG A 213 -5.70 -15.30 -7.42
CA ARG A 213 -5.90 -16.34 -8.46
C ARG A 213 -7.12 -16.08 -9.35
N GLN A 214 -8.20 -15.53 -8.79
CA GLN A 214 -9.40 -15.20 -9.55
C GLN A 214 -9.13 -14.11 -10.60
N LEU A 215 -8.36 -13.09 -10.24
CA LEU A 215 -7.99 -12.02 -11.16
C LEU A 215 -7.01 -12.51 -12.22
N LYS A 216 -6.02 -13.33 -11.83
CA LYS A 216 -5.12 -14.00 -12.76
C LYS A 216 -5.91 -14.81 -13.81
N ASN A 217 -6.90 -15.58 -13.38
CA ASN A 217 -7.73 -16.37 -14.28
C ASN A 217 -8.59 -15.49 -15.20
N THR A 218 -9.18 -14.40 -14.69
CA THR A 218 -9.95 -13.46 -15.52
C THR A 218 -9.05 -12.76 -16.56
N VAL A 219 -7.86 -12.31 -16.16
CA VAL A 219 -6.87 -11.68 -17.07
C VAL A 219 -6.38 -12.66 -18.12
N LEU A 220 -6.06 -13.90 -17.72
CA LEU A 220 -5.67 -14.95 -18.67
C LEU A 220 -6.80 -15.25 -19.66
N ASN A 221 -8.05 -15.39 -19.18
CA ASN A 221 -9.21 -15.65 -20.03
C ASN A 221 -9.53 -14.49 -20.99
N LEU A 222 -9.29 -13.24 -20.58
CA LEU A 222 -9.40 -12.07 -21.46
C LEU A 222 -8.30 -12.08 -22.55
N ARG A 223 -7.10 -12.55 -22.22
CA ARG A 223 -5.99 -12.70 -23.17
C ARG A 223 -6.27 -13.82 -24.17
N THR A 224 -6.81 -14.97 -23.74
CA THR A 224 -7.19 -16.07 -24.65
C THR A 224 -8.38 -15.70 -25.55
N LYS A 225 -9.39 -14.97 -25.05
CA LYS A 225 -10.52 -14.51 -25.87
C LYS A 225 -10.09 -13.57 -27.01
N LYS A 226 -9.04 -12.78 -26.82
CA LYS A 226 -8.50 -11.90 -27.88
C LYS A 226 -7.72 -12.63 -28.97
N THR A 227 -7.40 -13.92 -28.77
CA THR A 227 -6.61 -14.74 -29.71
C THR A 227 -7.48 -15.66 -30.56
N VAL A 228 -8.80 -15.66 -30.36
CA VAL A 228 -9.77 -16.36 -31.23
C VAL A 228 -10.40 -15.33 -32.17
N THR A 229 -9.62 -14.83 -33.14
CA THR A 229 -10.21 -14.34 -34.38
C THR A 229 -10.87 -15.53 -35.07
N PRO A 230 -12.15 -15.45 -35.48
CA PRO A 230 -12.81 -16.53 -36.19
C PRO A 230 -12.16 -16.65 -37.58
N VAL A 231 -11.11 -17.47 -37.66
CA VAL A 231 -10.60 -17.96 -38.93
C VAL A 231 -11.67 -18.91 -39.47
N ASN A 232 -12.26 -18.51 -40.59
CA ASN A 232 -13.00 -19.35 -41.50
C ASN A 232 -14.27 -20.01 -40.94
N ARG A 233 -15.36 -19.23 -40.88
CA ARG A 233 -16.60 -19.68 -41.55
C ARG A 233 -16.41 -19.53 -43.06
N ALA A 234 -15.47 -20.32 -43.57
CA ALA A 234 -15.47 -20.70 -44.96
C ALA A 234 -16.70 -21.61 -45.17
N VAL A 235 -17.45 -21.34 -46.24
CA VAL A 235 -17.83 -22.41 -47.17
C VAL A 235 -18.69 -23.53 -46.54
N GLN A 236 -19.98 -23.25 -46.32
CA GLN A 236 -20.98 -24.34 -46.24
C GLN A 236 -22.41 -23.90 -46.61
N MET A 237 -22.56 -23.02 -47.60
CA MET A 237 -23.88 -22.61 -48.13
C MET A 237 -23.89 -22.51 -49.67
N ARG A 238 -23.27 -23.45 -50.37
CA ARG A 238 -23.47 -23.64 -51.82
C ARG A 238 -23.27 -25.11 -52.20
N THR A 239 -24.29 -25.94 -51.94
CA THR A 239 -24.59 -27.18 -52.69
C THR A 239 -25.90 -27.77 -52.17
N ILE A 240 -27.01 -27.07 -52.42
CA ILE A 240 -28.35 -27.69 -52.46
C ILE A 240 -29.08 -27.06 -53.66
N THR A 241 -28.70 -27.50 -54.86
CA THR A 241 -29.51 -27.35 -56.07
C THR A 241 -29.29 -28.59 -56.91
N GLY A 242 -30.35 -29.37 -57.10
CA GLY A 242 -30.41 -30.44 -58.09
C GLY A 242 -30.75 -31.79 -57.48
N THR A 243 -32.05 -32.09 -57.38
CA THR A 243 -32.67 -33.26 -58.04
C THR A 243 -34.17 -33.28 -57.77
N GLN A 244 -34.91 -33.55 -58.84
CA GLN A 244 -36.35 -33.79 -58.99
C GLN A 244 -37.21 -32.55 -59.22
#